data_AF-A0A7S2BVI3-F1
#
_entry.id   AF-A0A7S2BVI3-F1
#
_cell.length_a   1.000
_cell.length_b   1.000
_cell.length_c   1.000
_cell.angle_alpha   90.00
_cell.angle_beta   90.00
_cell.angle_gamma   90.00
#
_symmetry.space_group_name_H-M   'P 1'
#
loop_
_entity.id
_entity.type
_entity.pdbx_description
1 polymer ?
#
loop_
_entity_poly.entity_id
_entity_poly.type
_entity_poly.pdbx_seq_one_letter_code
_entity_poly.pdbx_strand_id
1 'polypeptide(L)'
;AAILREAAVVGLDSEWRPGKNSTVALIQLACRSRAGEEKVLLLDCIRLRPDELGELLRPTLRSEDVVVLGHGLKGDLKELNRSFAGAGLYLMTGVLEVGKMAALAEEQKASHAGAGEEVGGEKQAAEESAPP
;
A
#
# COMPACT_ATOMS: atom_id res chain seq x y z
N ALA A 1 4.49 -7.01 19.72
CA ALA A 1 4.53 -8.33 19.07
C ALA A 1 5.90 -8.52 18.41
N ALA A 2 6.51 -9.71 18.48
CA ALA A 2 7.87 -9.93 17.93
C ALA A 2 7.94 -9.60 16.43
N ILE A 3 6.94 -10.02 15.65
CA ILE A 3 6.91 -9.81 14.19
C ILE A 3 6.95 -8.33 13.76
N LEU A 4 6.41 -7.40 14.55
CA LEU A 4 6.45 -5.97 14.22
C LEU A 4 7.89 -5.43 14.21
N ARG A 5 8.76 -5.92 15.11
CA ARG A 5 10.16 -5.50 15.18
C ARG A 5 11.01 -6.04 14.03
N GLU A 6 10.57 -7.13 13.43
CA GLU A 6 11.28 -7.84 12.36
C GLU A 6 10.62 -7.64 10.99
N ALA A 7 9.57 -6.82 10.94
CA ALA A 7 8.81 -6.57 9.73
C ALA A 7 9.70 -5.94 8.64
N ALA A 8 9.55 -6.44 7.42
CA ALA A 8 10.05 -5.79 6.21
C ALA A 8 8.92 -5.02 5.52
N VAL A 9 7.70 -5.58 5.59
CA VAL A 9 6.49 -5.00 4.99
C VAL A 9 5.34 -5.09 5.98
N VAL A 10 4.56 -4.03 6.07
CA VAL A 10 3.33 -3.97 6.87
C VAL A 10 2.21 -3.40 6.01
N GLY A 11 1.15 -4.18 5.78
CA GLY A 11 -0.14 -3.67 5.34
C GLY A 11 -0.92 -3.14 6.54
N LEU A 12 -1.41 -1.90 6.46
CA LEU A 12 -2.20 -1.24 7.49
C LEU A 12 -3.61 -0.97 6.98
N ASP A 13 -4.59 -1.29 7.81
CA ASP A 13 -6.00 -0.98 7.62
C ASP A 13 -6.65 -0.69 8.98
N SER A 14 -7.69 0.15 9.00
CA SER A 14 -8.37 0.52 10.25
C SER A 14 -9.89 0.55 10.10
N GLU A 15 -10.57 0.09 11.14
CA GLU A 15 -12.04 0.10 11.21
C GLU A 15 -12.49 0.99 12.36
N TRP A 16 -13.57 1.75 12.15
CA TRP A 16 -14.14 2.64 13.15
C TRP A 16 -15.61 2.32 13.40
N ARG A 17 -16.11 2.75 14.57
CA ARG A 17 -17.54 2.57 14.90
C ARG A 17 -18.43 3.34 13.91
N PRO A 18 -19.66 2.88 13.64
CA PRO A 18 -20.61 3.67 12.86
C PRO A 18 -21.07 4.90 13.66
N GLY A 19 -21.18 6.06 13.00
CA GLY A 19 -21.74 7.29 13.59
C GLY A 19 -20.88 8.54 13.41
N LYS A 20 -21.45 9.70 13.75
CA LYS A 20 -20.70 10.97 13.79
C LYS A 20 -19.71 10.94 14.95
N ASN A 21 -18.49 11.40 14.73
CA ASN A 21 -17.39 11.41 15.71
C ASN A 21 -16.98 10.00 16.20
N SER A 22 -17.04 9.02 15.32
CA SER A 22 -16.59 7.66 15.61
C SER A 22 -15.11 7.61 15.99
N THR A 23 -14.76 6.63 16.82
CA THR A 23 -13.36 6.30 17.11
C THR A 23 -12.98 5.02 16.40
N VAL A 24 -11.69 4.89 16.09
CA VAL A 24 -11.10 3.64 15.61
C VAL A 24 -11.36 2.54 16.65
N ALA A 25 -11.89 1.41 16.18
CA ALA A 25 -12.28 0.25 16.96
C ALA A 25 -11.35 -0.95 16.71
N LEU A 26 -10.74 -1.04 15.52
CA LEU A 26 -9.81 -2.08 15.16
C LEU A 26 -8.70 -1.51 14.27
N ILE A 27 -7.48 -2.03 14.44
CA ILE A 27 -6.41 -1.87 13.46
C ILE A 27 -5.95 -3.27 13.04
N GLN A 28 -5.84 -3.47 11.73
CA GLN A 28 -5.34 -4.68 11.12
C GLN A 28 -3.93 -4.42 10.59
N LEU A 29 -2.98 -5.28 10.96
CA LEU A 29 -1.59 -5.19 10.50
C LEU A 29 -1.20 -6.52 9.86
N ALA A 30 -1.18 -6.56 8.54
CA ALA A 30 -0.66 -7.69 7.78
C ALA A 30 0.86 -7.54 7.65
N CYS A 31 1.61 -8.31 8.44
CA CYS A 31 3.06 -8.20 8.53
C CYS A 31 3.73 -9.33 7.75
N ARG A 32 4.82 -8.99 7.05
CA ARG A 32 5.80 -9.97 6.56
C ARG A 32 7.17 -9.61 7.14
N SER A 33 7.80 -10.55 7.83
CA SER A 33 9.14 -10.38 8.41
C SER A 33 10.24 -10.48 7.35
N ARG A 34 11.44 -10.00 7.67
CA ARG A 34 12.63 -10.17 6.80
C ARG A 34 12.99 -11.64 6.56
N ALA A 35 12.63 -12.53 7.49
CA ALA A 35 12.81 -13.98 7.33
C ALA A 35 11.68 -14.64 6.52
N GLY A 36 10.69 -13.86 6.07
CA GLY A 36 9.54 -14.35 5.29
C GLY A 36 8.38 -14.89 6.12
N GLU A 37 8.38 -14.71 7.44
CA GLU A 37 7.23 -15.06 8.29
C GLU A 37 6.08 -14.09 8.03
N GLU A 38 4.85 -14.60 7.92
CA GLU A 38 3.65 -13.80 7.68
C GLU A 38 2.67 -13.92 8.84
N LYS A 39 2.13 -12.78 9.29
CA LYS A 39 1.13 -12.75 10.36
C LYS A 39 0.24 -11.53 10.25
N VAL A 40 -1.04 -11.74 10.51
CA VAL A 40 -1.99 -10.64 10.72
C VAL A 40 -2.15 -10.40 12.22
N LEU A 41 -1.96 -9.15 12.64
CA LEU A 41 -2.27 -8.69 13.99
C LEU A 41 -3.58 -7.91 13.96
N LEU A 42 -4.47 -8.21 14.89
CA LEU A 42 -5.71 -7.49 15.12
C LEU A 42 -5.59 -6.76 16.46
N LEU A 43 -5.60 -5.43 16.43
CA LEU A 43 -5.47 -4.60 17.62
C LEU A 43 -6.83 -4.05 18.02
N ASP A 44 -7.35 -4.54 19.16
CA ASP A 44 -8.58 -4.04 19.76
C ASP A 44 -8.37 -2.62 20.30
N CYS A 45 -8.81 -1.64 19.53
CA CYS A 45 -8.63 -0.22 19.81
C CYS A 45 -9.65 0.31 20.83
N ILE A 46 -10.63 -0.50 21.24
CA ILE A 46 -11.59 -0.11 22.27
C ILE A 46 -10.94 -0.17 23.67
N ARG A 47 -9.92 -1.02 23.83
CA ARG A 47 -9.26 -1.27 25.11
C ARG A 47 -7.85 -0.67 25.21
N LEU A 48 -7.24 -0.33 24.08
CA LEU A 48 -5.90 0.24 24.05
C LEU A 48 -5.90 1.70 24.48
N ARG A 49 -4.88 2.08 25.24
CA ARG A 49 -4.59 3.48 25.55
C ARG A 49 -3.69 4.10 24.47
N PRO A 50 -3.73 5.43 24.25
CA PRO A 50 -2.89 6.08 23.24
C PRO A 50 -1.38 5.85 23.41
N ASP A 51 -0.88 5.82 24.64
CA ASP A 51 0.51 5.53 24.97
C ASP A 51 0.90 4.12 24.51
N GLU A 52 0.09 3.11 24.84
CA GLU A 52 0.32 1.71 24.48
C GLU A 52 0.34 1.51 22.96
N LEU A 53 -0.62 2.12 22.27
CA LEU A 53 -0.70 2.05 20.82
C LEU A 53 0.52 2.73 20.17
N GLY A 54 0.90 3.90 20.68
CA GLY A 54 2.07 4.63 20.21
C GLY A 54 3.37 3.86 20.41
N GLU A 55 3.59 3.27 21.58
CA GLU A 55 4.76 2.42 21.85
C GLU A 55 4.81 1.18 20.95
N LEU A 56 3.66 0.59 20.67
CA LEU A 56 3.57 -0.60 19.83
C LEU A 56 3.88 -0.31 18.35
N LEU A 57 3.33 0.78 17.80
CA LEU A 57 3.32 1.00 16.35
C LEU A 57 4.41 1.95 15.85
N ARG A 58 4.78 2.99 16.62
CA ARG A 58 5.74 4.01 16.15
C ARG A 58 7.08 3.43 15.69
N PRO A 59 7.71 2.46 16.40
CA PRO A 59 9.00 1.92 15.95
C PRO A 59 8.92 1.27 14.57
N THR A 60 7.78 0.66 14.24
CA THR A 60 7.60 -0.03 12.96
C THR A 60 7.19 0.94 11.86
N LEU A 61 6.17 1.76 12.11
CA LEU A 61 5.59 2.67 11.11
C LEU A 61 6.51 3.86 10.75
N ARG A 62 7.50 4.18 11.60
CA ARG A 62 8.49 5.24 11.36
C ARG A 62 9.86 4.72 10.95
N SER A 63 10.00 3.41 10.77
CA SER A 63 11.25 2.83 10.28
C SER A 63 11.39 3.11 8.78
N GLU A 64 12.55 3.58 8.35
CA GLU A 64 12.87 3.77 6.92
C GLU A 64 13.06 2.43 6.20
N ASP A 65 13.32 1.36 6.95
CA ASP A 65 13.50 0.01 6.41
C ASP A 65 12.19 -0.77 6.24
N VAL A 66 11.06 -0.22 6.69
CA VAL A 66 9.76 -0.87 6.62
C VAL A 66 8.94 -0.22 5.52
N VAL A 67 8.45 -1.03 4.59
CA VAL A 67 7.46 -0.59 3.61
C VAL A 67 6.07 -0.70 4.23
N VAL A 68 5.35 0.42 4.29
CA VAL A 68 3.98 0.48 4.79
C VAL A 68 3.02 0.56 3.61
N LEU A 69 2.18 -0.45 3.45
CA LEU A 69 1.16 -0.53 2.42
C LEU A 69 -0.21 -0.18 2.99
N GLY A 70 -1.05 0.47 2.20
CA GLY A 70 -2.47 0.63 2.54
C GLY A 70 -3.25 1.29 1.42
N HIS A 71 -4.55 1.47 1.63
CA HIS A 71 -5.44 2.06 0.65
C HIS A 71 -6.23 3.21 1.29
N GLY A 72 -5.94 4.44 0.87
CA GLY A 72 -6.57 5.62 1.45
C GLY A 72 -5.99 5.97 2.83
N LEU A 73 -4.71 5.66 3.05
CA LEU A 73 -4.00 5.80 4.34
C LEU A 73 -4.09 7.20 4.94
N LYS A 74 -4.25 8.24 4.12
CA LYS A 74 -4.50 9.60 4.62
C LYS A 74 -5.77 9.67 5.50
N GLY A 75 -6.81 8.94 5.11
CA GLY A 75 -8.04 8.78 5.88
C GLY A 75 -7.77 8.07 7.19
N ASP A 76 -7.15 6.89 7.14
CA ASP A 76 -6.78 6.12 8.33
C ASP A 76 -5.95 6.94 9.32
N LEU A 77 -4.91 7.62 8.84
CA LEU A 77 -4.08 8.49 9.67
C LEU A 77 -4.86 9.60 10.35
N LYS A 78 -5.81 10.22 9.65
CA LYS A 78 -6.66 11.27 10.23
C LYS A 78 -7.51 10.71 11.36
N GLU A 79 -8.13 9.56 11.14
CA GLU A 79 -9.02 8.91 12.10
C GLU A 79 -8.25 8.34 13.31
N LEU A 80 -7.05 7.79 13.08
CA LEU A 80 -6.12 7.33 14.11
C LEU A 80 -5.64 8.47 15.00
N ASN A 81 -5.18 9.58 14.40
CA ASN A 81 -4.72 10.73 15.19
C ASN A 81 -5.85 11.41 15.97
N ARG A 82 -7.09 11.37 15.45
CA ARG A 82 -8.27 11.83 16.19
C ARG A 82 -8.60 10.90 17.36
N SER A 83 -8.60 9.59 17.13
CA SER A 83 -9.02 8.58 18.12
C SER A 83 -7.98 8.37 19.22
N PHE A 84 -6.69 8.53 18.89
CA PHE A 84 -5.57 8.29 19.77
C PHE A 84 -4.67 9.52 19.86
N ALA A 85 -5.25 10.65 20.27
CA ALA A 85 -4.51 11.87 20.52
C ALA A 85 -3.36 11.60 21.51
N GLY A 86 -2.14 11.97 21.12
CA GLY A 86 -0.93 11.73 21.92
C GLY A 86 -0.18 10.42 21.61
N ALA A 87 -0.76 9.49 20.84
CA ALA A 87 -0.06 8.27 20.42
C ALA A 87 1.11 8.53 19.46
N GLY A 88 1.15 9.73 18.85
CA GLY A 88 2.21 10.13 17.94
C GLY A 88 2.17 9.40 16.59
N LEU A 89 0.99 8.99 16.11
CA LEU A 89 0.82 8.29 14.83
C LEU A 89 0.61 9.27 13.65
N TYR A 90 1.23 10.46 13.70
CA TYR A 90 1.09 11.50 12.67
C TYR A 90 2.10 11.38 11.53
N LEU A 91 3.06 10.47 11.67
CA LEU A 91 4.14 10.26 10.70
C LEU A 91 4.31 8.77 10.46
N MET A 92 4.31 8.40 9.18
CA MET A 92 4.72 7.10 8.69
C MET A 92 5.77 7.30 7.60
N THR A 93 6.77 6.43 7.57
CA THR A 93 7.83 6.41 6.54
C THR A 93 7.61 5.21 5.62
N GLY A 94 8.20 5.24 4.42
CA GLY A 94 8.10 4.11 3.49
C GLY A 94 6.68 3.78 3.01
N VAL A 95 5.79 4.79 2.95
CA VAL A 95 4.37 4.58 2.63
C VAL A 95 4.14 4.41 1.13
N LEU A 96 3.47 3.34 0.74
CA LEU A 96 2.96 3.12 -0.61
C LEU A 96 1.44 3.01 -0.60
N GLU A 97 0.78 3.95 -1.29
CA GLU A 97 -0.67 3.93 -1.52
C GLU A 97 -1.00 2.95 -2.65
N VAL A 98 -1.60 1.81 -2.29
CA VAL A 98 -1.85 0.69 -3.20
C VAL A 98 -2.75 1.11 -4.37
N GLY A 99 -3.75 1.97 -4.12
CA GLY A 99 -4.61 2.49 -5.19
C GLY A 99 -3.85 3.31 -6.25
N LYS A 100 -2.81 4.06 -5.83
CA LYS A 100 -1.96 4.80 -6.77
C LYS A 100 -1.04 3.86 -7.55
N MET A 101 -0.48 2.85 -6.88
CA MET A 101 0.35 1.84 -7.54
C MET A 101 -0.45 1.07 -8.61
N ALA A 102 -1.70 0.71 -8.30
CA ALA A 102 -2.58 0.05 -9.25
C ALA A 102 -2.85 0.94 -10.48
N ALA A 103 -3.17 2.22 -10.28
CA ALA A 103 -3.37 3.16 -11.39
C ALA A 103 -2.13 3.28 -12.30
N LEU A 104 -0.94 3.45 -11.70
CA LEU A 104 0.32 3.51 -12.45
C LEU A 104 0.61 2.21 -13.22
N ALA A 105 0.31 1.06 -12.62
CA ALA A 105 0.51 -0.23 -13.28
C ALA A 105 -0.42 -0.38 -14.51
N GLU A 106 -1.66 0.09 -14.44
CA GLU A 106 -2.58 0.08 -15.58
C GLU A 106 -2.16 1.06 -16.68
N GLU A 107 -1.68 2.25 -16.33
CA GLU A 107 -1.12 3.22 -17.30
C GLU A 107 0.08 2.63 -18.05
N GLN A 108 0.97 1.91 -17.35
CA GLN A 108 2.11 1.24 -17.96
C GLN A 108 1.72 0.09 -18.89
N LYS A 109 0.66 -0.67 -18.56
CA LYS A 109 0.13 -1.70 -19.45
C LYS A 109 -0.43 -1.09 -20.73
N ALA A 110 -1.17 0.01 -20.62
CA ALA A 110 -1.73 0.70 -21.78
C ALA A 110 -0.64 1.27 -22.71
N SER A 111 0.45 1.82 -22.15
CA SER A 111 1.57 2.34 -22.95
C SER A 111 2.38 1.25 -23.66
N HIS A 112 2.51 0.06 -23.07
CA HIS A 112 3.17 -1.09 -23.73
C HIS A 112 2.28 -1.76 -24.78
N ALA A 113 0.95 -1.75 -24.60
CA ALA A 113 0.02 -2.29 -25.58
C ALA A 113 -0.06 -1.45 -26.88
N GLY A 114 0.13 -0.13 -26.78
CA GLY A 114 0.12 0.78 -27.95
C GLY A 114 1.40 0.78 -28.80
N ALA A 115 2.51 0.18 -28.32
CA ALA A 115 3.78 0.13 -29.03
C ALA A 115 3.91 -1.06 -30.01
N GLY A 116 2.90 -1.92 -30.11
CA GLY A 116 2.92 -3.17 -30.90
C GLY A 116 2.25 -3.12 -32.27
N GLU A 117 1.64 -2.00 -32.68
CA GLU A 117 0.76 -1.95 -33.88
C GLU A 117 1.28 -1.16 -35.08
N GLU A 118 2.56 -0.76 -35.14
CA GLU A 118 3.13 -0.09 -36.33
C GLU A 118 4.44 -0.70 -36.83
N VAL A 119 4.44 -1.96 -37.32
CA VAL A 119 5.39 -2.37 -38.37
C VAL A 119 4.74 -3.48 -39.23
N GLY A 120 4.20 -3.11 -40.39
CA GLY A 120 3.64 -4.09 -41.32
C GLY A 120 3.10 -3.48 -42.60
N GLY A 121 3.94 -2.74 -43.33
CA GLY A 121 3.50 -2.03 -44.53
C GLY A 121 4.60 -1.72 -45.55
N GLU A 122 5.53 -2.64 -45.82
CA GLU A 122 6.35 -2.57 -47.03
C GLU A 122 5.93 -3.70 -47.99
N LYS A 123 5.24 -3.31 -49.06
CA LYS A 123 4.89 -4.18 -50.20
C LYS A 123 6.17 -4.56 -50.94
N GLN A 124 6.42 -5.87 -51.05
CA GLN A 124 7.46 -6.43 -51.92
C GLN A 124 7.20 -6.09 -53.39
N ALA A 125 8.28 -5.67 -54.06
CA ALA A 125 8.40 -5.55 -55.50
C ALA A 125 8.37 -6.93 -56.18
N ALA A 126 7.72 -7.01 -57.34
CA ALA A 126 7.90 -8.10 -58.30
C ALA A 126 7.84 -7.51 -59.73
N GLU A 127 9.02 -7.19 -60.26
CA GLU A 127 9.43 -7.46 -61.66
C GLU A 127 9.37 -9.00 -61.86
N GLU A 128 9.03 -9.62 -62.99
CA GLU A 128 9.28 -9.34 -64.40
C GLU A 128 8.50 -10.38 -65.25
N SER A 129 7.92 -10.01 -66.40
CA SER A 129 7.93 -10.89 -67.59
C SER A 129 7.70 -10.08 -68.87
N ALA A 130 8.61 -10.28 -69.83
CA ALA A 130 8.93 -9.51 -71.04
C ALA A 130 7.85 -9.44 -72.15
N PRO A 131 8.01 -8.56 -73.18
CA PRO A 131 7.07 -8.35 -74.29
C PRO A 131 7.50 -9.08 -75.60
N PRO A 132 6.79 -8.81 -76.72
CA PRO A 132 5.72 -9.63 -77.31
C PRO A 132 6.18 -10.83 -78.14
#